data_AF-A0ABD5MTJ2-F1
#
_entry.id   AF-A0ABD5MTJ2-F1
#
_cell.length_a   1.000
_cell.length_b   1.000
_cell.length_c   1.000
_cell.angle_alpha   90.00
_cell.angle_beta   90.00
_cell.angle_gamma   90.00
#
_symmetry.space_group_name_H-M   'P 1'
#
loop_
_entity.id
_entity.type
_entity.pdbx_description
1 polymer ?
#
loop_
_entity_poly.entity_id
_entity_poly.type
_entity_poly.pdbx_seq_one_letter_code
_entity_poly.pdbx_strand_id
1 'polypeptide(L)'
;MKKKILGVFASLLVVSILTLTLSAAYAKKSSFLLVAENTFLPPPIDVLGRMEGKSGNRHTYLLGNYLWTGDIEGNGIGESWRFYTNWPTREPVRVQSFDTIGNDTHPATVWLNGDPYNGILTIRRQFYRDVDLLEKGTWVIIRGTDDLANLKGQGKILGDGSFSGMVHFAP
;
A
#
# COMPACT_ATOMS: atom_id res chain seq x y z
N MET A 1 11.49 -41.48 -47.18
CA MET A 1 10.78 -40.28 -46.65
C MET A 1 10.53 -40.28 -45.14
N LYS A 2 10.99 -41.25 -44.34
CA LYS A 2 10.59 -41.37 -42.92
C LYS A 2 11.44 -40.57 -41.90
N LYS A 3 12.69 -40.22 -42.21
CA LYS A 3 13.60 -39.56 -41.25
C LYS A 3 13.40 -38.04 -41.09
N LYS A 4 12.97 -37.34 -42.15
CA LYS A 4 12.80 -35.87 -42.13
C LYS A 4 11.58 -35.43 -41.32
N ILE A 5 10.50 -36.21 -41.35
CA ILE A 5 9.25 -35.91 -40.63
C ILE A 5 9.47 -36.06 -39.13
N LEU A 6 10.20 -37.09 -38.70
CA LEU A 6 10.47 -37.35 -37.28
C LEU A 6 11.27 -36.21 -36.61
N GLY A 7 12.23 -35.62 -37.35
CA GLY A 7 13.00 -34.46 -36.86
C GLY A 7 12.13 -33.23 -36.63
N VAL A 8 11.14 -32.97 -37.49
CA VAL A 8 10.22 -31.83 -37.34
C VAL A 8 9.31 -32.02 -36.12
N PHE A 9 8.81 -33.23 -35.90
CA PHE A 9 7.99 -33.52 -34.72
C PHE A 9 8.78 -33.41 -33.41
N ALA A 10 10.03 -33.87 -33.37
CA ALA A 10 10.89 -33.72 -32.20
C ALA A 10 11.16 -32.22 -31.90
N SER A 11 11.44 -31.41 -32.92
CA SER A 11 11.65 -29.97 -32.75
C SER A 11 10.39 -29.26 -32.26
N LEU A 12 9.21 -29.59 -32.81
CA LEU A 12 7.94 -29.02 -32.36
C LEU A 12 7.63 -29.39 -30.91
N LEU A 13 7.88 -30.63 -30.51
CA LEU A 13 7.69 -31.09 -29.13
C LEU A 13 8.60 -30.33 -28.15
N VAL A 14 9.88 -30.16 -28.51
CA VAL A 14 10.85 -29.40 -27.68
C VAL A 14 10.43 -27.94 -27.55
N VAL A 15 10.02 -27.29 -28.63
CA VAL A 15 9.51 -25.91 -28.60
C VAL A 15 8.25 -25.80 -27.74
N SER A 16 7.34 -26.78 -27.82
CA SER A 16 6.10 -26.84 -27.04
C SER A 16 6.38 -26.98 -25.53
N ILE A 17 7.34 -27.84 -25.17
CA ILE A 17 7.75 -28.04 -23.76
C ILE A 17 8.48 -26.80 -23.24
N LEU A 18 9.35 -26.18 -24.04
CA LEU A 18 10.01 -24.93 -23.67
C LEU A 18 9.00 -23.79 -23.45
N THR A 19 8.03 -23.66 -24.35
CA THR A 19 6.98 -22.63 -24.21
C THR A 19 6.08 -22.90 -23.01
N LEU A 20 5.73 -24.15 -22.73
CA LEU A 20 4.96 -24.51 -21.53
C LEU A 20 5.74 -24.23 -20.24
N THR A 21 7.03 -24.53 -20.18
CA THR A 21 7.88 -24.28 -19.00
C THR A 21 8.14 -22.79 -18.78
N LEU A 22 8.41 -22.04 -19.84
CA LEU A 22 8.52 -20.58 -19.79
C LEU A 22 7.19 -19.92 -19.38
N SER A 23 6.07 -20.41 -19.91
CA SER A 23 4.73 -19.93 -19.54
C SER A 23 4.38 -20.29 -18.09
N ALA A 24 4.77 -21.48 -17.61
CA ALA A 24 4.54 -21.91 -16.22
C ALA A 24 5.41 -21.12 -15.23
N ALA A 25 6.65 -20.78 -15.59
CA ALA A 25 7.48 -19.86 -14.81
C ALA A 25 6.89 -18.44 -14.76
N TYR A 26 6.16 -18.03 -15.80
CA TYR A 26 5.48 -16.73 -15.88
C TYR A 26 4.06 -16.73 -15.26
N ALA A 27 3.48 -17.89 -14.94
CA ALA A 27 2.04 -18.04 -14.68
C ALA A 27 1.57 -17.76 -13.25
N LYS A 28 2.43 -17.33 -12.32
CA LYS A 28 1.97 -16.84 -11.02
C LYS A 28 2.88 -15.71 -10.56
N LYS A 29 2.44 -14.47 -10.71
CA LYS A 29 3.04 -13.36 -9.96
C LYS A 29 2.89 -13.72 -8.48
N SER A 30 3.99 -14.12 -7.85
CA SER A 30 4.02 -14.43 -6.43
C SER A 30 3.45 -13.23 -5.70
N SER A 31 2.29 -13.43 -5.10
CA SER A 31 1.61 -12.41 -4.31
C SER A 31 1.83 -12.78 -2.85
N PHE A 32 2.28 -11.79 -2.08
CA PHE A 32 2.64 -11.94 -0.68
C PHE A 32 1.61 -11.20 0.16
N LEU A 33 1.20 -11.81 1.26
CA LEU A 33 0.44 -11.10 2.29
C LEU A 33 1.43 -10.18 3.02
N LEU A 34 1.04 -8.93 3.18
CA LEU A 34 1.78 -7.94 3.95
C LEU A 34 0.91 -7.53 5.14
N VAL A 35 1.47 -7.58 6.34
CA VAL A 35 0.90 -7.08 7.59
C VAL A 35 1.88 -6.13 8.26
N ALA A 36 1.48 -4.88 8.45
CA ALA A 36 2.31 -3.85 9.07
C ALA A 36 1.50 -2.96 10.00
N GLU A 37 2.18 -2.24 10.88
CA GLU A 37 1.59 -1.18 11.70
C GLU A 37 2.22 0.16 11.33
N ASN A 38 1.45 1.23 11.48
CA ASN A 38 1.92 2.59 11.26
C ASN A 38 1.59 3.45 12.48
N THR A 39 2.61 3.98 13.13
CA THR A 39 2.47 4.83 14.31
C THR A 39 2.85 6.26 13.97
N PHE A 40 1.92 7.20 14.20
CA PHE A 40 2.21 8.63 14.17
C PHE A 40 3.09 9.01 15.36
N LEU A 41 4.27 9.55 15.12
CA LEU A 41 5.21 9.94 16.16
C LEU A 41 5.00 11.42 16.56
N PRO A 42 4.67 11.73 17.82
CA PRO A 42 4.60 13.11 18.29
C PRO A 42 6.00 13.69 18.57
N PRO A 43 6.19 15.02 18.41
CA PRO A 43 5.21 16.00 17.92
C PRO A 43 5.04 15.97 16.38
N PRO A 44 3.90 16.41 15.82
CA PRO A 44 3.78 16.71 14.40
C PRO A 44 4.92 17.63 13.95
N ILE A 45 5.42 17.42 12.72
CA ILE A 45 6.42 18.32 12.13
C ILE A 45 5.76 19.67 11.90
N ASP A 46 4.58 19.71 11.29
CA ASP A 46 3.87 20.97 11.04
C ASP A 46 2.37 20.78 10.75
N VAL A 47 1.60 21.85 10.97
CA VAL A 47 0.20 22.01 10.52
C VAL A 47 0.18 23.16 9.52
N LEU A 48 0.51 22.86 8.26
CA LEU A 48 0.78 23.89 7.24
C LEU A 48 -0.49 24.61 6.73
N GLY A 49 -1.68 24.18 7.16
CA GLY A 49 -2.92 24.85 6.79
C GLY A 49 -4.11 24.40 7.62
N ARG A 50 -4.93 25.38 8.05
CA ARG A 50 -6.26 25.17 8.62
C ARG A 50 -7.22 26.08 7.89
N MET A 51 -8.25 25.49 7.30
CA MET A 51 -9.32 26.23 6.64
C MET A 51 -10.65 25.84 7.28
N GLU A 52 -11.37 26.84 7.79
CA GLU A 52 -12.73 26.67 8.29
C GLU A 52 -13.72 26.93 7.15
N GLY A 53 -14.58 25.95 6.92
CA GLY A 53 -15.69 26.04 5.98
C GLY A 53 -16.98 26.45 6.67
N LYS A 54 -18.04 26.64 5.88
CA LYS A 54 -19.40 26.85 6.40
C LYS A 54 -19.88 25.61 7.17
N SER A 55 -20.83 25.81 8.10
CA SER A 55 -21.48 24.73 8.86
C SER A 55 -20.53 23.89 9.73
N GLY A 56 -19.45 24.47 10.26
CA GLY A 56 -18.51 23.76 11.13
C GLY A 56 -17.59 22.79 10.38
N ASN A 57 -17.52 22.85 9.05
CA ASN A 57 -16.55 22.05 8.32
C ASN A 57 -15.13 22.58 8.58
N ARG A 58 -14.16 21.69 8.75
CA ARG A 58 -12.77 22.06 8.97
C ARG A 58 -11.86 21.17 8.13
N HIS A 59 -10.96 21.79 7.37
CA HIS A 59 -9.91 21.11 6.63
C HIS A 59 -8.59 21.39 7.31
N THR A 60 -7.81 20.34 7.59
CA THR A 60 -6.49 20.47 8.19
C THR A 60 -5.48 19.69 7.37
N TYR A 61 -4.38 20.32 7.00
CA TYR A 61 -3.24 19.63 6.40
C TYR A 61 -2.17 19.42 7.46
N LEU A 62 -1.69 18.18 7.59
CA LEU A 62 -0.72 17.76 8.59
C LEU A 62 0.49 17.13 7.91
N LEU A 63 1.68 17.51 8.40
CA LEU A 63 2.94 16.83 8.11
C LEU A 63 3.44 16.16 9.38
N GLY A 64 3.73 14.86 9.32
CA GLY A 64 4.13 14.08 10.49
C GLY A 64 5.19 13.04 10.21
N ASN A 65 5.89 12.64 11.27
CA ASN A 65 6.77 11.49 11.24
C ASN A 65 5.96 10.23 11.53
N TYR A 66 6.28 9.15 10.82
CA TYR A 66 5.59 7.89 10.94
C TYR A 66 6.60 6.75 11.05
N LEU A 67 6.44 5.92 12.06
CA LEU A 67 7.17 4.67 12.20
C LEU A 67 6.34 3.53 11.63
N TRP A 68 6.93 2.76 10.73
CA TRP A 68 6.39 1.51 10.21
C TRP A 68 7.09 0.32 10.87
N THR A 69 6.31 -0.67 11.29
CA THR A 69 6.79 -1.92 11.90
C THR A 69 6.04 -3.13 11.34
N GLY A 70 6.62 -4.33 11.47
CA GLY A 70 6.06 -5.57 10.90
C GLY A 70 6.71 -5.89 9.56
N ASP A 71 5.92 -6.28 8.56
CA ASP A 71 6.45 -6.61 7.22
C ASP A 71 6.96 -5.38 6.46
N ILE A 72 6.67 -4.17 6.94
CA ILE A 72 7.30 -2.92 6.49
C ILE A 72 7.99 -2.31 7.71
N GLU A 73 9.28 -2.08 7.59
CA GLU A 73 10.07 -1.40 8.60
C GLU A 73 10.68 -0.13 8.01
N GLY A 74 10.54 0.98 8.74
CA GLY A 74 11.12 2.24 8.29
C GLY A 74 10.52 3.45 9.00
N ASN A 75 11.16 4.59 8.85
CA ASN A 75 10.66 5.86 9.36
C ASN A 75 10.50 6.84 8.20
N GLY A 76 9.36 7.51 8.17
CA GLY A 76 8.94 8.34 7.07
C GLY A 76 8.31 9.64 7.46
N ILE A 77 8.27 10.54 6.48
CA ILE A 77 7.44 11.73 6.54
C ILE A 77 6.17 11.42 5.73
N GLY A 78 5.04 11.63 6.38
CA GLY A 78 3.73 11.49 5.78
C GLY A 78 3.00 12.83 5.79
N GLU A 79 2.38 13.14 4.67
CA GLU A 79 1.42 14.23 4.57
C GLU A 79 0.00 13.67 4.67
N SER A 80 -0.91 14.41 5.30
CA SER A 80 -2.30 14.00 5.38
C SER A 80 -3.26 15.18 5.34
N TRP A 81 -4.30 15.07 4.53
CA TRP A 81 -5.41 16.00 4.46
C TRP A 81 -6.56 15.44 5.26
N ARG A 82 -6.93 16.09 6.37
CA ARG A 82 -8.05 15.69 7.22
C ARG A 82 -9.25 16.59 6.99
N PHE A 83 -10.37 15.99 6.62
CA PHE A 83 -11.65 16.65 6.44
C PHE A 83 -12.56 16.32 7.63
N TYR A 84 -13.01 17.35 8.34
CA TYR A 84 -13.95 17.24 9.44
C TYR A 84 -15.26 17.91 9.05
N THR A 85 -16.37 17.21 9.19
CA THR A 85 -17.72 17.78 9.08
C THR A 85 -18.28 18.06 10.49
N ASN A 86 -18.95 19.19 10.68
CA ASN A 86 -19.61 19.59 11.94
C ASN A 86 -18.68 19.69 13.18
N TRP A 87 -17.45 20.19 13.03
CA TRP A 87 -16.59 20.60 14.14
C TRP A 87 -17.20 21.80 14.91
N PRO A 88 -17.18 21.87 16.27
CA PRO A 88 -16.56 20.96 17.24
C PRO A 88 -17.55 20.03 17.97
N THR A 89 -18.79 19.82 17.48
CA THR A 89 -19.84 19.22 18.31
C THR A 89 -19.52 17.77 18.69
N ARG A 90 -19.47 17.52 20.01
CA ARG A 90 -19.22 16.22 20.66
C ARG A 90 -20.42 15.26 20.58
N GLU A 91 -21.36 15.46 19.66
CA GLU A 91 -22.60 14.65 19.57
C GLU A 91 -22.71 13.89 18.25
N PRO A 92 -23.33 12.69 18.26
CA PRO A 92 -23.20 11.68 17.23
C PRO A 92 -24.09 11.98 16.03
N VAL A 93 -23.76 13.03 15.27
CA VAL A 93 -24.31 13.18 13.93
C VAL A 93 -23.59 12.16 13.05
N ARG A 94 -24.33 11.11 12.69
CA ARG A 94 -23.98 9.85 11.98
C ARG A 94 -23.11 9.93 10.72
N VAL A 95 -22.52 11.07 10.36
CA VAL A 95 -21.58 11.21 9.25
C VAL A 95 -20.49 12.23 9.62
N GLN A 96 -19.56 11.86 10.50
CA GLN A 96 -18.21 12.41 10.42
C GLN A 96 -17.51 11.65 9.29
N SER A 97 -17.64 12.13 8.05
CA SER A 97 -16.82 11.66 6.95
C SER A 97 -15.40 12.18 7.17
N PHE A 98 -14.64 11.43 7.98
CA PHE A 98 -13.22 11.65 8.18
C PHE A 98 -12.48 11.07 6.99
N ASP A 99 -12.50 11.75 5.85
CA ASP A 99 -11.58 11.36 4.79
C ASP A 99 -10.21 11.87 5.17
N THR A 100 -9.25 10.95 5.30
CA THR A 100 -7.85 11.31 5.36
C THR A 100 -7.13 10.73 4.17
N ILE A 101 -6.74 11.58 3.23
CA ILE A 101 -5.87 11.18 2.12
C ILE A 101 -4.45 11.60 2.48
N GLY A 102 -3.55 10.63 2.55
CA GLY A 102 -2.15 10.89 2.83
C GLY A 102 -1.22 10.10 1.93
N ASN A 103 -0.03 10.65 1.72
CA ASN A 103 1.08 9.95 1.09
C ASN A 103 2.22 9.88 2.10
N ASP A 104 2.76 8.69 2.32
CA ASP A 104 3.96 8.48 3.11
C ASP A 104 5.07 8.07 2.15
N THR A 105 6.18 8.79 2.18
CA THR A 105 7.38 8.43 1.39
C THR A 105 8.56 8.29 2.31
N HIS A 106 9.21 7.13 2.27
CA HIS A 106 10.28 6.83 3.21
C HIS A 106 11.22 5.73 2.76
N PRO A 107 12.48 5.76 3.25
CA PRO A 107 13.31 4.56 3.28
C PRO A 107 12.56 3.44 4.02
N ALA A 108 12.50 2.26 3.42
CA ALA A 108 11.81 1.11 3.93
C ALA A 108 12.62 -0.17 3.66
N THR A 109 12.54 -1.09 4.61
CA THR A 109 12.79 -2.50 4.40
C THR A 109 11.44 -3.20 4.37
N VAL A 110 11.14 -3.91 3.28
CA VAL A 110 9.93 -4.73 3.16
C VAL A 110 10.33 -6.20 3.24
N TRP A 111 9.75 -6.93 4.18
CA TRP A 111 10.01 -8.34 4.42
C TRP A 111 8.95 -9.18 3.69
N LEU A 112 9.36 -9.94 2.66
CA LEU A 112 8.45 -10.80 1.90
C LEU A 112 8.92 -12.24 2.03
N ASN A 113 8.10 -13.10 2.65
CA ASN A 113 8.47 -14.49 2.97
C ASN A 113 9.80 -14.64 3.73
N GLY A 114 10.17 -13.63 4.55
CA GLY A 114 11.41 -13.62 5.32
C GLY A 114 12.62 -13.01 4.60
N ASP A 115 12.50 -12.67 3.32
CA ASP A 115 13.56 -12.00 2.57
C ASP A 115 13.40 -10.47 2.63
N PRO A 116 14.46 -9.70 2.96
CA PRO A 116 14.40 -8.25 3.03
C PRO A 116 14.61 -7.59 1.65
N TYR A 117 13.79 -6.61 1.33
CA TYR A 117 13.90 -5.76 0.14
C TYR A 117 14.02 -4.31 0.57
N ASN A 118 15.07 -3.60 0.13
CA ASN A 118 15.35 -2.25 0.59
C ASN A 118 15.14 -1.21 -0.51
N GLY A 119 14.68 -0.02 -0.11
CA GLY A 119 14.55 1.12 -1.01
C GLY A 119 13.70 2.22 -0.42
N ILE A 120 13.28 3.18 -1.24
CA ILE A 120 12.24 4.15 -0.89
C ILE A 120 10.88 3.61 -1.33
N LEU A 121 9.91 3.61 -0.43
CA LEU A 121 8.53 3.22 -0.66
C LEU A 121 7.60 4.44 -0.51
N THR A 122 6.65 4.59 -1.44
CA THR A 122 5.57 5.57 -1.34
C THR A 122 4.22 4.86 -1.25
N ILE A 123 3.52 5.05 -0.13
CA ILE A 123 2.18 4.49 0.12
C ILE A 123 1.18 5.63 0.16
N ARG A 124 0.05 5.47 -0.54
CA ARG A 124 -1.13 6.32 -0.36
C ARG A 124 -2.10 5.63 0.57
N ARG A 125 -2.63 6.38 1.53
CA ARG A 125 -3.62 5.93 2.51
C ARG A 125 -4.89 6.74 2.37
N GLN A 126 -6.03 6.07 2.50
CA GLN A 126 -7.33 6.71 2.64
C GLN A 126 -8.02 6.16 3.87
N PHE A 127 -8.15 6.98 4.91
CA PHE A 127 -8.90 6.61 6.12
C PHE A 127 -10.33 7.12 6.04
N TYR A 128 -11.23 6.41 6.70
CA TYR A 128 -12.61 6.78 7.00
C TYR A 128 -13.00 6.21 8.37
N ARG A 129 -13.97 6.84 9.04
CA ARG A 129 -14.53 6.30 10.30
C ARG A 129 -15.82 5.55 10.01
N ASP A 130 -15.93 4.36 10.59
CA ASP A 130 -17.15 3.55 10.52
C ASP A 130 -18.15 3.95 11.62
N VAL A 131 -19.33 3.32 11.63
CA VAL A 131 -20.40 3.53 12.63
C VAL A 131 -19.92 3.34 14.07
N ASP A 132 -18.91 2.49 14.28
CA ASP A 132 -18.29 2.21 15.58
C ASP A 132 -17.19 3.23 15.96
N LEU A 133 -17.04 4.31 15.18
CA LEU A 133 -16.00 5.34 15.33
C LEU A 133 -14.55 4.82 15.24
N LEU A 134 -14.38 3.58 14.78
CA LEU A 134 -13.08 2.99 14.47
C LEU A 134 -12.55 3.57 13.16
N GLU A 135 -11.28 3.97 13.17
CA GLU A 135 -10.57 4.45 11.99
C GLU A 135 -10.20 3.24 11.13
N LYS A 136 -10.82 3.14 9.95
CA LYS A 136 -10.56 2.11 8.94
C LYS A 136 -10.12 2.77 7.65
N GLY A 137 -9.72 2.00 6.66
CA GLY A 137 -9.29 2.61 5.41
C GLY A 137 -8.83 1.64 4.35
N THR A 138 -8.29 2.21 3.29
CA THR A 138 -7.57 1.50 2.24
C THR A 138 -6.18 2.09 2.08
N TRP A 139 -5.28 1.30 1.54
CA TRP A 139 -3.95 1.76 1.17
C TRP A 139 -3.52 1.15 -0.15
N VAL A 140 -2.60 1.82 -0.84
CA VAL A 140 -2.02 1.37 -2.10
C VAL A 140 -0.57 1.82 -2.22
N ILE A 141 0.29 0.95 -2.73
CA ILE A 141 1.68 1.31 -3.10
C ILE A 141 1.63 2.10 -4.39
N ILE A 142 2.08 3.34 -4.33
CA ILE A 142 2.18 4.24 -5.49
C ILE A 142 3.48 3.96 -6.24
N ARG A 143 4.58 3.85 -5.51
CA ARG A 143 5.93 3.73 -6.08
C ARG A 143 6.87 3.04 -5.10
N GLY A 144 7.83 2.31 -5.65
CA GLY A 144 9.05 1.89 -4.95
C GLY A 144 10.30 2.23 -5.78
N THR A 145 11.47 2.11 -5.18
CA THR A 145 12.80 2.31 -5.79
C THR A 145 13.73 1.17 -5.36
N ASP A 146 14.88 1.04 -6.02
CA ASP A 146 15.88 0.00 -5.73
C ASP A 146 15.25 -1.40 -5.73
N ASP A 147 15.42 -2.20 -4.67
CA ASP A 147 14.84 -3.56 -4.59
C ASP A 147 13.30 -3.55 -4.54
N LEU A 148 12.72 -2.40 -4.18
CA LEU A 148 11.27 -2.17 -4.17
C LEU A 148 10.76 -1.62 -5.51
N ALA A 149 11.63 -1.44 -6.50
CA ALA A 149 11.20 -1.06 -7.85
C ALA A 149 10.16 -2.06 -8.36
N ASN A 150 9.10 -1.54 -8.99
CA ASN A 150 7.96 -2.31 -9.48
C ASN A 150 7.15 -3.07 -8.42
N LEU A 151 7.40 -2.90 -7.12
CA LEU A 151 6.49 -3.42 -6.10
C LEU A 151 5.12 -2.74 -6.23
N LYS A 152 4.07 -3.54 -6.31
CA LYS A 152 2.66 -3.12 -6.37
C LYS A 152 1.88 -3.81 -5.27
N GLY A 153 0.87 -3.14 -4.75
CA GLY A 153 0.01 -3.75 -3.75
C GLY A 153 -1.01 -2.79 -3.20
N GLN A 154 -2.02 -3.36 -2.57
CA GLN A 154 -3.09 -2.62 -1.94
C GLN A 154 -3.73 -3.46 -0.84
N GLY A 155 -4.42 -2.78 0.06
CA GLY A 155 -5.05 -3.44 1.18
C GLY A 155 -6.00 -2.56 1.94
N LYS A 156 -6.30 -3.01 3.15
CA LYS A 156 -7.14 -2.35 4.13
C LYS A 156 -6.33 -1.87 5.30
N ILE A 157 -6.83 -0.80 5.91
CA ILE A 157 -6.43 -0.34 7.22
C ILE A 157 -7.54 -0.80 8.18
N LEU A 158 -7.16 -1.55 9.20
CA LEU A 158 -8.06 -2.15 10.16
C LEU A 158 -8.31 -1.19 11.34
N GLY A 159 -9.34 -1.47 12.13
CA GLY A 159 -9.79 -0.58 13.21
C GLY A 159 -8.79 -0.41 14.37
N ASP A 160 -7.76 -1.26 14.42
CA ASP A 160 -6.62 -1.19 15.34
C ASP A 160 -5.44 -0.37 14.77
N GLY A 161 -5.58 0.19 13.57
CA GLY A 161 -4.52 0.93 12.87
C GLY A 161 -3.55 0.06 12.08
N SER A 162 -3.71 -1.27 12.08
CA SER A 162 -2.88 -2.17 11.29
C SER A 162 -3.24 -2.14 9.80
N PHE A 163 -2.25 -2.43 8.97
CA PHE A 163 -2.30 -2.47 7.52
C PHE A 163 -2.22 -3.92 7.09
N SER A 164 -3.19 -4.38 6.30
CA SER A 164 -3.15 -5.73 5.71
C SER A 164 -3.53 -5.70 4.25
N GLY A 165 -2.77 -6.37 3.40
CA GLY A 165 -3.02 -6.40 1.96
C GLY A 165 -2.11 -7.33 1.19
N MET A 166 -2.36 -7.45 -0.11
CA MET A 166 -1.56 -8.29 -1.00
C MET A 166 -0.63 -7.42 -1.82
N VAL A 167 0.64 -7.84 -1.90
CA VAL A 167 1.67 -7.19 -2.72
C VAL A 167 2.30 -8.17 -3.71
N HIS A 168 2.81 -7.67 -4.82
CA HIS A 168 3.56 -8.44 -5.82
C HIS A 168 4.48 -7.52 -6.62
N PHE A 169 5.54 -8.08 -7.19
CA PHE A 169 6.37 -7.37 -8.17
C PHE A 169 5.72 -7.42 -9.56
N ALA A 170 5.56 -6.25 -10.18
CA ALA A 170 5.19 -6.16 -11.59
C ALA A 170 6.44 -6.35 -12.48
N PRO A 171 6.30 -6.93 -13.69
CA PRO A 171 7.38 -7.01 -14.67
C PRO A 171 7.90 -5.63 -15.08
#